data_AF-A0A956EVN8-F1
#
_entry.id   AF-A0A956EVN8-F1
#
_cell.length_a   1.000
_cell.length_b   1.000
_cell.length_c   1.000
_cell.angle_alpha   90.00
_cell.angle_beta   90.00
_cell.angle_gamma   90.00
#
_symmetry.space_group_name_H-M   'P 1'
#
loop_
_entity.id
_entity.type
_entity.pdbx_description
1 polymer ?
#
loop_
_entity_poly.entity_id
_entity_poly.type
_entity_poly.pdbx_seq_one_letter_code
_entity_poly.pdbx_strand_id
1 'polypeptide(L)'
;MTKTATTKTPAPTKRNRRTPEQIVADLEAKIEDVRTRAARRAAKQAPEGKAFLAASRAVSKALEAAHGAKDQAMAEALQAALGSLAQHAKAAGIEPRSQKGPKAA
;
A
#
# COMPACT_ATOMS: atom_id res chain seq x y z
N MET A 1 -55.69 -37.33 7.43
CA MET A 1 -55.30 -37.51 6.02
C MET A 1 -55.57 -36.19 5.30
N THR A 2 -54.69 -35.46 4.63
CA THR A 2 -53.28 -35.56 4.19
C THR A 2 -52.82 -34.12 3.95
N LYS A 3 -51.73 -33.67 4.57
CA LYS A 3 -51.16 -32.33 4.40
C LYS A 3 -50.22 -32.37 3.19
N THR A 4 -50.62 -31.77 2.07
CA THR A 4 -49.78 -31.64 0.88
C THR A 4 -48.68 -30.61 1.12
N ALA A 5 -47.44 -31.09 1.19
CA ALA A 5 -46.25 -30.25 1.23
C ALA A 5 -45.90 -29.81 -0.19
N THR A 6 -46.10 -28.53 -0.50
CA THR A 6 -45.64 -27.93 -1.76
C THR A 6 -44.15 -27.63 -1.65
N THR A 7 -43.31 -28.51 -2.21
CA THR A 7 -41.87 -28.33 -2.35
C THR A 7 -41.59 -27.20 -3.34
N LYS A 8 -41.13 -26.05 -2.83
CA LYS A 8 -40.74 -24.89 -3.63
C LYS A 8 -39.35 -25.16 -4.23
N THR A 9 -39.29 -25.60 -5.49
CA THR A 9 -38.03 -25.79 -6.22
C THR A 9 -37.32 -24.44 -6.38
N PRO A 10 -36.07 -24.27 -5.92
CA PRO A 10 -35.33 -23.02 -6.12
C PRO A 10 -34.98 -22.85 -7.61
N ALA A 11 -35.30 -21.68 -8.16
CA ALA A 11 -35.00 -21.35 -9.54
C ALA A 11 -33.48 -21.41 -9.82
N PRO A 12 -33.05 -21.85 -11.01
CA PRO A 12 -31.63 -21.96 -11.33
C PRO A 12 -30.98 -20.57 -11.35
N THR A 13 -30.01 -20.36 -10.47
CA THR A 13 -29.16 -19.16 -10.46
C THR A 13 -28.28 -19.20 -11.71
N LYS A 14 -28.66 -18.43 -12.74
CA LYS A 14 -27.84 -18.25 -13.94
C LYS A 14 -26.47 -17.73 -13.52
N ARG A 15 -25.42 -18.54 -13.66
CA ARG A 15 -24.03 -18.06 -13.52
C ARG A 15 -23.76 -17.06 -14.63
N ASN A 16 -23.72 -15.78 -14.26
CA ASN A 16 -23.36 -14.72 -15.18
C ASN A 16 -21.87 -14.92 -15.52
N ARG A 17 -21.59 -15.40 -16.73
CA ARG A 17 -20.22 -15.50 -17.23
C ARG A 17 -19.77 -14.09 -17.58
N ARG A 18 -18.55 -13.72 -17.21
CA ARG A 18 -17.98 -12.42 -17.58
C ARG A 18 -18.00 -12.27 -19.09
N THR A 19 -18.40 -11.10 -19.56
CA THR A 19 -18.34 -10.81 -20.99
C THR A 19 -16.88 -10.63 -21.42
N PRO A 20 -16.55 -10.83 -22.71
CA PRO A 20 -15.20 -10.57 -23.21
C PRO A 20 -14.69 -9.17 -22.85
N GLU A 21 -15.55 -8.15 -22.87
CA GLU A 21 -15.20 -6.76 -22.54
C GLU A 21 -14.82 -6.61 -21.07
N GLN A 22 -15.54 -7.28 -20.17
CA GLN A 22 -15.20 -7.30 -18.74
C GLN A 22 -13.85 -7.99 -18.49
N ILE A 23 -13.53 -9.03 -19.27
CA ILE A 23 -12.25 -9.72 -19.19
C ILE A 23 -11.13 -8.81 -19.68
N VAL A 24 -11.34 -8.06 -20.77
CA VAL A 24 -10.37 -7.09 -21.28
C VAL A 24 -10.11 -5.99 -20.24
N ALA A 25 -11.15 -5.41 -19.66
CA ALA A 25 -11.00 -4.39 -18.61
C ALA A 25 -10.23 -4.93 -17.38
N ASP A 26 -10.54 -6.16 -16.93
CA ASP A 26 -9.81 -6.82 -15.84
C ASP A 26 -8.32 -7.01 -16.18
N LEU A 27 -8.01 -7.33 -17.43
CA LEU A 27 -6.64 -7.53 -17.89
C LEU A 27 -5.88 -6.21 -18.05
N GLU A 28 -6.52 -5.16 -18.55
CA GLU A 28 -5.95 -3.81 -18.64
C GLU A 28 -5.60 -3.27 -17.25
N ALA A 29 -6.52 -3.39 -16.29
CA ALA A 29 -6.26 -3.03 -14.89
C ALA A 29 -5.07 -3.80 -14.31
N LYS A 30 -4.97 -5.10 -14.60
CA LYS A 30 -3.82 -5.92 -14.17
C LYS A 30 -2.52 -5.47 -14.83
N ILE A 31 -2.54 -5.09 -16.11
CA ILE A 31 -1.36 -4.59 -16.82
C ILE A 31 -0.89 -3.29 -16.18
N GLU A 32 -1.81 -2.37 -15.90
CA GLU A 32 -1.50 -1.11 -15.22
C GLU A 32 -0.90 -1.36 -13.82
N ASP A 33 -1.50 -2.25 -13.04
CA ASP A 33 -0.99 -2.67 -11.73
C ASP A 33 0.42 -3.28 -11.80
N VAL A 34 0.71 -4.08 -12.83
CA VAL A 34 2.05 -4.67 -13.01
C VAL A 34 3.05 -3.58 -13.39
N ARG A 35 2.68 -2.66 -14.29
CA ARG A 35 3.54 -1.55 -14.72
C ARG A 35 3.87 -0.61 -13.56
N THR A 36 2.87 -0.21 -12.79
CA THR A 36 3.07 0.64 -11.60
C THR A 36 3.97 -0.05 -10.57
N ARG A 37 3.79 -1.35 -10.33
CA ARG A 37 4.68 -2.13 -9.44
C ARG A 37 6.10 -2.23 -9.97
N ALA A 38 6.28 -2.42 -11.27
CA ALA A 38 7.60 -2.47 -11.89
C ALA A 38 8.33 -1.12 -11.74
N ALA A 39 7.67 -0.01 -12.04
CA ALA A 39 8.20 1.34 -11.87
C ALA A 39 8.58 1.62 -10.40
N ARG A 40 7.71 1.29 -9.45
CA ARG A 40 7.97 1.42 -8.00
C ARG A 40 9.21 0.60 -7.57
N ARG A 41 9.37 -0.60 -8.12
CA ARG A 41 10.54 -1.46 -7.83
C ARG A 41 11.81 -0.89 -8.44
N ALA A 42 11.76 -0.41 -9.68
CA ALA A 42 12.89 0.21 -10.36
C ALA A 42 13.39 1.44 -9.59
N ALA A 43 12.49 2.33 -9.18
CA ALA A 43 12.83 3.52 -8.39
C ALA A 43 13.52 3.16 -7.06
N LYS A 44 13.10 2.06 -6.40
CA LYS A 44 13.74 1.56 -5.15
C LYS A 44 15.09 0.88 -5.38
N GLN A 45 15.30 0.28 -6.56
CA GLN A 45 16.53 -0.43 -6.90
C GLN A 45 17.62 0.50 -7.44
N ALA A 46 17.22 1.65 -8.00
CA ALA A 46 18.14 2.69 -8.43
C ALA A 46 19.08 3.12 -7.28
N PRO A 47 20.35 3.45 -7.58
CA PRO A 47 21.33 3.84 -6.55
C PRO A 47 20.85 5.04 -5.72
N GLU A 48 20.23 6.02 -6.36
CA GLU A 48 19.62 7.18 -5.72
C GLU A 48 18.48 6.78 -4.77
N GLY A 49 17.59 5.89 -5.21
CA GLY A 49 16.49 5.39 -4.38
C GLY A 49 16.99 4.60 -3.16
N LYS A 50 18.06 3.83 -3.30
CA LYS A 50 18.70 3.13 -2.18
C LYS A 50 19.31 4.11 -1.18
N ALA A 51 20.04 5.11 -1.66
CA ALA A 51 20.62 6.16 -0.82
C ALA A 51 19.55 6.96 -0.09
N PHE A 52 18.48 7.34 -0.81
CA PHE A 52 17.33 8.05 -0.26
C PHE A 52 16.63 7.26 0.85
N LEU A 53 16.40 5.97 0.64
CA LEU A 53 15.79 5.09 1.66
C LEU A 53 16.72 4.89 2.87
N ALA A 54 18.03 4.84 2.67
CA ALA A 54 19.01 4.76 3.75
C ALA A 54 19.02 6.05 4.59
N ALA A 55 19.04 7.21 3.93
CA ALA A 55 18.94 8.52 4.59
C ALA A 55 17.63 8.64 5.38
N SER A 56 16.50 8.29 4.78
CA SER A 56 15.20 8.30 5.44
C SER A 56 15.19 7.47 6.73
N ARG A 57 15.80 6.27 6.71
CA ARG A 57 15.92 5.42 7.90
C ARG A 57 16.85 6.01 8.96
N ALA A 58 17.95 6.64 8.54
CA ALA A 58 18.88 7.29 9.47
C ALA A 58 18.19 8.44 10.22
N VAL A 59 17.39 9.26 9.52
CA VAL A 59 16.62 10.34 10.14
C VAL A 59 15.56 9.78 11.11
N SER A 60 14.87 8.68 10.75
CA SER A 60 13.94 8.02 11.69
C SER A 60 14.64 7.51 12.96
N LYS A 61 15.83 6.93 12.85
CA LYS A 61 16.62 6.52 14.02
C LYS A 61 17.10 7.70 14.85
N ALA A 62 17.49 8.79 14.21
CA ALA A 62 17.87 10.03 14.90
C ALA A 62 16.68 10.60 15.68
N LEU A 63 15.46 10.50 15.14
CA LEU A 63 14.24 10.93 15.82
C LEU A 63 13.98 10.08 17.08
N GLU A 64 14.12 8.75 16.99
CA GLU A 64 14.03 7.85 18.15
C GLU A 64 15.06 8.21 19.22
N ALA A 65 16.30 8.51 18.81
CA ALA A 65 17.36 8.95 19.73
C ALA A 65 17.06 10.31 20.38
N ALA A 66 16.54 11.28 19.62
CA ALA A 66 16.13 12.59 20.13
C ALA A 66 15.01 12.47 21.16
N HIS A 67 14.02 11.60 20.92
CA HIS A 67 12.99 11.27 21.91
C HIS A 67 13.58 10.63 23.18
N GLY A 68 14.53 9.70 23.03
CA GLY A 68 15.23 9.09 24.17
C GLY A 68 16.03 10.11 25.00
N ALA A 69 16.64 11.10 24.34
CA ALA A 69 17.36 12.20 24.96
C ALA A 69 16.45 13.30 25.53
N LYS A 70 15.13 13.23 25.29
CA LYS A 70 14.13 14.27 25.61
C LYS A 70 14.43 15.63 24.97
N ASP A 71 15.14 15.64 23.84
CA ASP A 71 15.40 16.86 23.06
C ASP A 71 14.24 17.11 22.09
N GLN A 72 13.26 17.89 22.55
CA GLN A 72 12.04 18.18 21.78
C GLN A 72 12.33 19.02 20.52
N ALA A 73 13.26 19.97 20.60
CA ALA A 73 13.60 20.83 19.46
C ALA A 73 14.23 20.02 18.33
N MET A 74 15.14 19.10 18.66
CA MET A 74 15.73 18.19 17.68
C MET A 74 14.69 17.21 17.11
N ALA A 75 13.80 16.70 17.95
CA ALA A 75 12.73 15.80 17.50
C ALA A 75 11.78 16.48 16.50
N GLU A 76 11.34 17.71 16.78
CA GLU A 76 10.49 18.48 15.87
C GLU A 76 11.18 18.75 14.53
N ALA A 77 12.45 19.15 14.54
CA ALA A 77 13.23 19.39 13.33
C ALA A 77 13.38 18.11 12.47
N LEU A 78 13.69 16.98 13.10
CA LEU A 78 13.81 15.69 12.41
C LEU A 78 12.47 15.20 11.88
N GLN A 79 11.38 15.47 12.59
CA GLN A 79 10.03 15.13 12.14
C GLN A 79 9.59 15.97 10.93
N ALA A 80 9.91 17.27 10.92
CA ALA A 80 9.70 18.13 9.75
C ALA A 80 10.51 17.64 8.54
N ALA A 81 11.79 17.30 8.75
CA ALA A 81 12.66 16.76 7.69
C ALA A 81 12.12 15.43 7.12
N LEU A 82 11.61 14.53 7.96
CA LEU A 82 10.93 13.30 7.51
C LEU A 82 9.68 13.60 6.70
N GLY A 83 8.91 14.63 7.06
CA GLY A 83 7.76 15.10 6.30
C GLY A 83 8.14 15.50 4.87
N SER A 84 9.18 16.31 4.71
CA SER A 84 9.70 16.73 3.41
C SER A 84 10.24 15.56 2.60
N LEU A 85 11.00 14.64 3.22
CA LEU A 85 11.46 13.42 2.58
C LEU A 85 10.26 12.57 2.11
N ALA A 86 9.23 12.39 2.93
CA ALA A 86 8.05 11.62 2.54
C ALA A 86 7.30 12.22 1.34
N GLN A 87 7.23 13.55 1.23
CA GLN A 87 6.66 14.24 0.07
C GLN A 87 7.49 13.97 -1.19
N HIS A 88 8.82 14.09 -1.10
CA HIS A 88 9.69 13.79 -2.23
C HIS A 88 9.61 12.32 -2.64
N ALA A 89 9.52 11.39 -1.68
CA ALA A 89 9.37 9.97 -1.96
C ALA A 89 8.08 9.67 -2.73
N LYS A 90 6.96 10.30 -2.35
CA LYS A 90 5.69 10.20 -3.07
C LYS A 90 5.81 10.73 -4.51
N ALA A 91 6.43 11.89 -4.69
CA ALA A 91 6.67 12.45 -6.02
C ALA A 91 7.56 11.54 -6.90
N ALA A 92 8.53 10.85 -6.30
CA ALA A 92 9.39 9.87 -6.96
C ALA A 92 8.71 8.50 -7.18
N GLY A 93 7.43 8.34 -6.84
CA GLY A 93 6.71 7.06 -6.93
C GLY A 93 7.18 6.01 -5.92
N ILE A 94 7.99 6.40 -4.94
CA ILE A 94 8.44 5.56 -3.84
C ILE A 94 7.46 5.75 -2.69
N GLU A 95 6.36 5.01 -2.71
CA GLU A 95 5.48 5.00 -1.53
C GLU A 95 6.24 4.40 -0.35
N PRO A 96 6.38 5.14 0.77
CA PRO A 96 6.84 4.55 2.01
C PRO A 96 5.85 3.45 2.37
N ARG A 97 6.36 2.26 2.68
CA ARG A 97 5.52 1.16 3.15
C ARG A 97 4.75 1.73 4.34
N SER A 98 3.41 1.78 4.26
CA SER A 98 2.63 2.16 5.43
C SER A 98 3.14 1.30 6.58
N GLN A 99 3.65 1.96 7.62
CA GLN A 99 4.05 1.24 8.81
C GLN A 99 2.78 0.52 9.26
N LYS A 100 2.77 -0.81 9.13
CA LYS A 100 1.75 -1.63 9.78
C LYS A 100 1.79 -1.18 11.24
N GLY A 101 0.73 -0.53 11.69
CA GLY A 101 0.56 -0.19 13.09
C GLY A 101 0.81 -1.42 13.95
N PRO A 102 1.20 -1.24 15.22
CA PRO A 102 1.53 -2.34 16.11
C PRO A 102 0.42 -3.38 16.06
N LYS A 103 0.79 -4.65 15.85
CA LYS A 103 -0.13 -5.77 16.08
C LYS A 103 -0.57 -5.64 17.54
N ALA A 104 -1.84 -5.32 17.76
CA ALA A 104 -2.45 -5.51 19.06
C ALA A 104 -2.21 -6.97 19.47
N ALA A 105 -1.62 -7.14 20.66
CA ALA A 105 -1.35 -8.43 21.28
C ALA A 105 -2.66 -9.16 21.61
#